data_AF-F0SFR1-F1
#
_entry.id   AF-F0SFR1-F1
#
_cell.length_a   1.000
_cell.length_b   1.000
_cell.length_c   1.000
_cell.angle_alpha   90.00
_cell.angle_beta   90.00
_cell.angle_gamma   90.00
#
_symmetry.space_group_name_H-M   'P 1'
#
loop_
_entity.id
_entity.type
_entity.pdbx_description
1 polymer ?
#
loop_
_entity_poly.entity_id
_entity_poly.type
_entity_poly.pdbx_seq_one_letter_code
_entity_poly.pdbx_strand_id
1 'polypeptide(L)'
;MIEFFCSKNTYNRSGHSPIFSPVASLLLVSTQESDFGEAICEINITANLRSRERKPRETLEALFDRFHEYIESLPRITFRRKRQQLEIHFLSDQFCDEDDRDATECDFETLNTAAREVAEALQLIHKRIKTADDFARDEFLQHTTALLSTGLPSTEEWRAVEQQAKTIRQAMRDSKSPWELLDVNWDQFHPDARALLDDPFFWEATDDFAPHGNDAGADLLEDFRSWNKRNSHKSPLIFLTRLLKEWQITPVDWFDTDPAATRHAYTRDAIALNVCNQAAIALAFVVIKLRGHCPSDVARYGVAALARVDVLFADDAIAAGLQANWQRRCQQMRARLEPFTRS
;
A
#
# COMPACT_ATOMS: atom_id res chain seq x y z
N MET A 1 -1.93 -0.29 22.43
CA MET A 1 -3.23 -0.20 21.73
C MET A 1 -3.14 -1.01 20.45
N ILE A 2 -4.16 -1.84 20.17
CA ILE A 2 -4.19 -2.71 19.00
C ILE A 2 -4.98 -2.04 17.88
N GLU A 3 -4.42 -1.95 16.68
CA GLU A 3 -5.13 -1.53 15.47
C GLU A 3 -5.92 -2.70 14.88
N PHE A 4 -7.18 -2.45 14.53
CA PHE A 4 -8.04 -3.44 13.90
C PHE A 4 -8.45 -3.01 12.51
N PHE A 5 -8.35 -3.95 11.58
CA PHE A 5 -8.85 -3.83 10.22
C PHE A 5 -9.70 -5.05 9.89
N CYS A 6 -10.97 -4.81 9.58
CA CYS A 6 -11.87 -5.83 9.05
C CYS A 6 -12.21 -5.44 7.62
N SER A 7 -11.94 -6.34 6.70
CA SER A 7 -12.03 -6.14 5.25
C SER A 7 -12.75 -7.29 4.60
N LYS A 8 -13.20 -7.07 3.37
CA LYS A 8 -13.62 -8.16 2.49
C LYS A 8 -12.56 -8.48 1.44
N ASN A 9 -12.68 -9.68 0.89
CA ASN A 9 -12.00 -10.08 -0.33
C ASN A 9 -12.97 -10.89 -1.20
N THR A 10 -13.10 -10.50 -2.46
CA THR A 10 -13.86 -11.21 -3.50
C THR A 10 -12.90 -11.50 -4.65
N TYR A 11 -13.36 -12.17 -5.71
CA TYR A 11 -12.49 -12.44 -6.84
C TYR A 11 -11.93 -11.19 -7.55
N ASN A 12 -12.59 -10.04 -7.46
CA ASN A 12 -12.17 -8.82 -8.18
C ASN A 12 -12.21 -7.54 -7.35
N ARG A 13 -12.47 -7.62 -6.05
CA ARG A 13 -12.48 -6.48 -5.13
C ARG A 13 -11.92 -6.92 -3.79
N SER A 14 -11.16 -6.04 -3.15
CA SER A 14 -10.65 -6.23 -1.80
C SER A 14 -10.65 -4.90 -1.05
N GLY A 15 -10.73 -4.95 0.27
CA GLY A 15 -10.60 -3.76 1.12
C GLY A 15 -11.85 -3.48 1.94
N HIS A 16 -12.25 -2.21 2.01
CA HIS A 16 -13.38 -1.77 2.83
C HIS A 16 -14.66 -2.55 2.52
N SER A 17 -15.40 -2.86 3.58
CA SER A 17 -16.65 -3.61 3.55
C SER A 17 -17.65 -2.91 4.49
N PRO A 18 -18.82 -2.46 3.99
CA PRO A 18 -19.87 -1.93 4.84
C PRO A 18 -20.34 -2.92 5.91
N ILE A 19 -20.21 -4.23 5.65
CA ILE A 19 -20.61 -5.31 6.56
C ILE A 19 -19.54 -5.54 7.65
N PHE A 20 -18.27 -5.70 7.25
CA PHE A 20 -17.20 -6.13 8.17
C PHE A 20 -16.41 -4.97 8.78
N SER A 21 -16.20 -3.86 8.08
CA SER A 21 -15.39 -2.74 8.60
C SER A 21 -15.94 -2.11 9.90
N PRO A 22 -17.26 -1.99 10.13
CA PRO A 22 -17.78 -1.53 11.41
C PRO A 22 -17.37 -2.41 12.59
N VAL A 23 -17.24 -3.73 12.39
CA VAL A 23 -16.78 -4.67 13.43
C VAL A 23 -15.37 -4.31 13.95
N ALA A 24 -14.48 -3.85 13.05
CA ALA A 24 -13.15 -3.37 13.45
C ALA A 24 -13.23 -2.10 14.32
N SER A 25 -14.18 -1.21 14.03
CA SER A 25 -14.42 -0.02 14.84
C SER A 25 -14.92 -0.39 16.24
N LEU A 26 -15.81 -1.38 16.35
CA LEU A 26 -16.28 -1.90 17.64
C LEU A 26 -15.13 -2.49 18.47
N LEU A 27 -14.30 -3.33 17.87
CA LEU A 27 -13.13 -3.89 18.52
C LEU A 27 -12.14 -2.81 18.97
N LEU A 28 -11.84 -1.82 18.12
CA LEU A 28 -10.93 -0.72 18.45
C LEU A 28 -11.44 0.07 19.65
N VAL A 29 -12.72 0.46 19.66
CA VAL A 29 -13.31 1.25 20.74
C VAL A 29 -13.32 0.47 22.06
N SER A 30 -13.71 -0.81 22.03
CA SER A 30 -13.83 -1.60 23.26
C SER A 30 -12.48 -1.94 23.90
N THR A 31 -11.43 -2.06 23.09
CA THR A 31 -10.10 -2.49 23.53
C THR A 31 -9.11 -1.34 23.75
N GLN A 32 -9.51 -0.08 23.48
CA GLN A 32 -8.59 1.08 23.53
C GLN A 32 -7.91 1.26 24.90
N GLU A 33 -8.59 0.90 26.00
CA GLU A 33 -8.09 1.02 27.38
C GLU A 33 -7.55 -0.31 27.93
N SER A 34 -7.62 -1.39 27.16
CA SER A 34 -7.14 -2.71 27.57
C SER A 34 -5.67 -2.87 27.22
N ASP A 35 -4.92 -3.49 28.12
CA ASP A 35 -3.55 -3.94 27.86
C ASP A 35 -3.54 -5.46 27.72
N PHE A 36 -3.31 -5.92 26.50
CA PHE A 36 -3.18 -7.35 26.20
C PHE A 36 -1.73 -7.75 25.94
N GLY A 37 -0.74 -6.90 26.25
CA GLY A 37 0.68 -7.14 25.96
C GLY A 37 1.15 -6.56 24.62
N GLU A 38 2.47 -6.58 24.41
CA GLU A 38 3.12 -5.88 23.29
C GLU A 38 3.32 -6.75 22.04
N ALA A 39 3.06 -8.06 22.07
CA ALA A 39 3.40 -8.92 20.94
C ALA A 39 2.53 -8.68 19.69
N ILE A 40 1.36 -8.04 19.83
CA ILE A 40 0.47 -7.70 18.72
C ILE A 40 0.06 -6.23 18.83
N CYS A 41 0.40 -5.44 17.82
CA CYS A 41 -0.06 -4.06 17.67
C CYS A 41 -1.10 -3.91 16.56
N GLU A 42 -1.25 -4.92 15.68
CA GLU A 42 -2.16 -4.86 14.53
C GLU A 42 -2.81 -6.23 14.26
N ILE A 43 -4.13 -6.22 14.05
CA ILE A 43 -4.93 -7.39 13.67
C ILE A 43 -5.72 -7.07 12.38
N ASN A 44 -5.34 -7.76 11.30
CA ASN A 44 -6.03 -7.76 10.02
C ASN A 44 -6.93 -8.98 9.90
N ILE A 45 -8.21 -8.74 9.65
CA ILE A 45 -9.23 -9.76 9.49
C ILE A 45 -9.86 -9.56 8.11
N THR A 46 -9.83 -10.61 7.30
CA THR A 46 -10.37 -10.59 5.93
C THR A 46 -11.42 -11.68 5.77
N ALA A 47 -12.67 -11.26 5.61
CA ALA A 47 -13.77 -12.12 5.20
C ALA A 47 -13.69 -12.33 3.69
N ASN A 48 -13.54 -13.58 3.25
CA ASN A 48 -13.53 -13.93 1.84
C ASN A 48 -14.95 -14.31 1.45
N LEU A 49 -15.51 -13.61 0.47
CA LEU A 49 -16.90 -13.74 0.08
C LEU A 49 -16.99 -14.52 -1.22
N ARG A 50 -17.66 -15.67 -1.17
CA ARG A 50 -17.92 -16.51 -2.35
C ARG A 50 -18.93 -15.81 -3.26
N SER A 51 -18.78 -15.92 -4.58
CA SER A 51 -19.85 -15.51 -5.51
C SER A 51 -20.95 -16.57 -5.55
N ARG A 52 -22.23 -16.19 -5.48
CA ARG A 52 -23.33 -17.17 -5.55
C ARG A 52 -23.35 -17.93 -6.88
N GLU A 53 -22.99 -17.23 -7.96
CA GLU A 53 -23.01 -17.77 -9.31
C GLU A 53 -21.65 -17.59 -9.98
N ARG A 54 -21.28 -18.52 -10.88
CA ARG A 54 -20.09 -18.38 -11.73
C ARG A 54 -20.35 -17.38 -12.86
N LYS A 55 -20.34 -16.09 -12.53
CA LYS A 55 -20.50 -14.95 -13.45
C LYS A 55 -19.33 -13.96 -13.34
N PRO A 56 -18.10 -14.37 -13.72
CA PRO A 56 -16.97 -13.44 -13.77
C PRO A 56 -17.24 -12.30 -14.76
N ARG A 57 -16.66 -11.13 -14.50
CA ARG A 57 -16.55 -10.07 -15.52
C ARG A 57 -15.69 -10.57 -16.67
N GLU A 58 -15.98 -10.08 -17.87
CA GLU A 58 -15.16 -10.35 -19.06
C GLU A 58 -13.68 -10.07 -18.77
N THR A 59 -12.81 -10.98 -19.21
CA THR A 59 -11.35 -10.99 -18.99
C THR A 59 -10.87 -11.36 -17.58
N LEU A 60 -11.78 -11.54 -16.61
CA LEU A 60 -11.44 -11.89 -15.22
C LEU A 60 -11.75 -13.35 -14.86
N GLU A 61 -12.01 -14.23 -15.83
CA GLU A 61 -12.36 -15.63 -15.61
C GLU A 61 -11.26 -16.38 -14.84
N ALA A 62 -10.00 -16.21 -15.24
CA ALA A 62 -8.87 -16.84 -14.57
C ALA A 62 -8.63 -16.31 -13.15
N LEU A 63 -9.04 -15.06 -12.88
CA LEU A 63 -8.97 -14.50 -11.52
C LEU A 63 -10.10 -15.05 -10.64
N PHE A 64 -11.29 -15.20 -11.21
CA PHE A 64 -12.44 -15.85 -10.57
C PHE A 64 -12.12 -17.29 -10.16
N ASP A 65 -11.61 -18.10 -11.09
CA ASP A 65 -11.33 -19.51 -10.81
C ASP A 65 -10.24 -19.64 -9.74
N ARG A 66 -9.13 -18.88 -9.83
CA ARG A 66 -8.07 -18.86 -8.80
C ARG A 66 -8.57 -18.40 -7.44
N PHE A 67 -9.47 -17.43 -7.38
CA PHE A 67 -10.06 -17.00 -6.10
C PHE A 67 -10.90 -18.12 -5.48
N HIS A 68 -11.71 -18.82 -6.29
CA HIS A 68 -12.55 -19.91 -5.79
C HIS A 68 -11.74 -21.14 -5.36
N GLU A 69 -10.61 -21.42 -6.01
CA GLU A 69 -9.62 -22.39 -5.51
C GLU A 69 -8.97 -21.92 -4.20
N TYR A 70 -8.64 -20.62 -4.09
CA TYR A 70 -8.03 -20.06 -2.88
C TYR A 70 -8.93 -20.16 -1.66
N ILE A 71 -10.23 -19.85 -1.78
CA ILE A 71 -11.14 -19.89 -0.62
C ILE A 71 -11.33 -21.30 -0.05
N GLU A 72 -11.06 -22.36 -0.83
CA GLU A 72 -11.04 -23.74 -0.34
C GLU A 72 -9.90 -24.02 0.65
N SER A 73 -8.86 -23.19 0.64
CA SER A 73 -7.72 -23.29 1.57
C SER A 73 -7.96 -22.59 2.92
N LEU A 74 -9.11 -21.93 3.10
CA LEU A 74 -9.45 -21.18 4.31
C LEU A 74 -10.04 -22.11 5.41
N PRO A 75 -9.92 -21.75 6.70
CA PRO A 75 -9.34 -20.51 7.23
C PRO A 75 -7.80 -20.53 7.31
N ARG A 76 -7.19 -19.35 7.18
CA ARG A 76 -5.74 -19.15 7.26
C ARG A 76 -5.40 -18.09 8.30
N ILE A 77 -4.34 -18.33 9.06
CA ILE A 77 -3.79 -17.39 10.03
C ILE A 77 -2.26 -17.28 9.93
N THR A 78 -1.77 -16.04 9.90
CA THR A 78 -0.35 -15.69 9.84
C THR A 78 -0.02 -14.71 10.97
N PHE A 79 1.06 -14.96 11.71
CA PHE A 79 1.56 -14.01 12.71
C PHE A 79 3.00 -13.59 12.36
N ARG A 80 3.19 -12.31 12.09
CA ARG A 80 4.48 -11.70 11.72
C ARG A 80 5.09 -11.01 12.92
N ARG A 81 5.83 -11.77 13.74
CA ARG A 81 6.46 -11.28 14.99
C ARG A 81 7.23 -9.97 14.85
N LYS A 82 8.07 -9.83 13.80
CA LYS A 82 8.84 -8.60 13.54
C LYS A 82 7.97 -7.35 13.31
N ARG A 83 6.74 -7.54 12.81
CA ARG A 83 5.77 -6.47 12.57
C ARG A 83 4.71 -6.38 13.67
N GLN A 84 4.74 -7.28 14.68
CA GLN A 84 3.68 -7.42 15.68
C GLN A 84 2.27 -7.48 15.05
N GLN A 85 2.17 -8.13 13.88
CA GLN A 85 0.99 -8.10 13.02
C GLN A 85 0.39 -9.49 12.87
N LEU A 86 -0.91 -9.60 13.10
CA LEU A 86 -1.69 -10.82 12.93
C LEU A 86 -2.62 -10.67 11.71
N GLU A 87 -2.63 -11.66 10.84
CA GLU A 87 -3.51 -11.73 9.66
C GLU A 87 -4.40 -12.97 9.75
N ILE A 88 -5.71 -12.78 9.68
CA ILE A 88 -6.73 -13.83 9.71
C ILE A 88 -7.55 -13.72 8.42
N HIS A 89 -7.61 -14.81 7.66
CA HIS A 89 -8.49 -14.95 6.50
C HIS A 89 -9.46 -16.09 6.76
N PHE A 90 -10.75 -15.83 6.59
CA PHE A 90 -11.79 -16.86 6.70
C PHE A 90 -12.77 -16.75 5.53
N LEU A 91 -13.49 -17.83 5.24
CA LEU A 91 -14.61 -17.82 4.29
C LEU A 91 -15.86 -17.43 5.09
N SER A 92 -16.57 -16.40 4.66
CA SER A 92 -17.87 -16.08 5.29
C SER A 92 -18.88 -17.15 4.90
N ASP A 93 -19.57 -17.68 5.91
CA ASP A 93 -20.66 -18.64 5.75
C ASP A 93 -22.02 -17.92 5.64
N GLN A 94 -22.10 -16.69 6.14
CA GLN A 94 -23.33 -15.89 6.17
C GLN A 94 -23.48 -14.94 4.98
N PHE A 95 -22.37 -14.49 4.40
CA PHE A 95 -22.36 -13.46 3.36
C PHE A 95 -21.65 -13.92 2.09
N CYS A 96 -22.18 -13.48 0.95
CA CYS A 96 -21.58 -13.66 -0.37
C CYS A 96 -21.11 -12.32 -0.96
N ASP A 97 -20.46 -12.36 -2.12
CA ASP A 97 -19.95 -11.13 -2.74
C ASP A 97 -21.06 -10.15 -3.14
N GLU A 98 -22.25 -10.65 -3.47
CA GLU A 98 -23.41 -9.84 -3.84
C GLU A 98 -23.98 -9.06 -2.65
N ASP A 99 -23.97 -9.64 -1.45
CA ASP A 99 -24.48 -8.97 -0.23
C ASP A 99 -23.68 -7.71 0.08
N ASP A 100 -22.36 -7.74 -0.11
CA ASP A 100 -21.50 -6.59 0.16
C ASP A 100 -21.37 -5.64 -1.05
N ARG A 101 -21.45 -6.14 -2.28
CA ARG A 101 -21.27 -5.32 -3.50
C ARG A 101 -22.30 -4.19 -3.59
N ASP A 102 -23.52 -4.48 -3.17
CA ASP A 102 -24.68 -3.60 -3.33
C ASP A 102 -25.03 -2.89 -2.01
N ALA A 103 -24.32 -3.18 -0.92
CA ALA A 103 -24.49 -2.53 0.37
C ALA A 103 -23.89 -1.12 0.38
N THR A 104 -24.69 -0.13 0.75
CA THR A 104 -24.21 1.21 1.13
C THR A 104 -24.33 1.43 2.64
N GLU A 105 -25.37 0.85 3.26
CA GLU A 105 -25.60 0.83 4.70
C GLU A 105 -26.11 -0.57 5.09
N CYS A 106 -25.74 -1.02 6.29
CA CYS A 106 -26.18 -2.29 6.85
C CYS A 106 -27.03 -2.04 8.10
N ASP A 107 -28.06 -2.86 8.30
CA ASP A 107 -28.78 -2.88 9.57
C ASP A 107 -27.96 -3.55 10.68
N PHE A 108 -28.36 -3.31 11.93
CA PHE A 108 -27.63 -3.85 13.08
C PHE A 108 -27.66 -5.38 13.15
N GLU A 109 -28.66 -6.06 12.59
CA GLU A 109 -28.74 -7.52 12.56
C GLU A 109 -27.65 -8.12 11.65
N THR A 110 -27.46 -7.51 10.47
CA THR A 110 -26.38 -7.80 9.53
C THR A 110 -25.02 -7.59 10.19
N LEU A 111 -24.82 -6.43 10.83
CA LEU A 111 -23.56 -6.11 11.51
C LEU A 111 -23.27 -7.05 12.69
N ASN A 112 -24.28 -7.41 13.49
CA ASN A 112 -24.13 -8.38 14.58
C ASN A 112 -23.85 -9.79 14.05
N THR A 113 -24.36 -10.14 12.88
CA THR A 113 -24.04 -11.42 12.23
C THR A 113 -22.59 -11.44 11.77
N ALA A 114 -22.10 -10.38 11.15
CA ALA A 114 -20.70 -10.22 10.80
C ALA A 114 -19.78 -10.22 12.04
N ALA A 115 -20.20 -9.58 13.13
CA ALA A 115 -19.47 -9.59 14.40
C ALA A 115 -19.26 -11.01 14.93
N ARG A 116 -20.28 -11.87 14.87
CA ARG A 116 -20.17 -13.27 15.29
C ARG A 116 -19.19 -14.07 14.43
N GLU A 117 -19.23 -13.93 13.10
CA GLU A 117 -18.24 -14.58 12.22
C GLU A 117 -16.81 -14.13 12.54
N VAL A 118 -16.61 -12.84 12.83
CA VAL A 118 -15.31 -12.30 13.26
C VAL A 118 -14.90 -12.88 14.61
N ALA A 119 -15.83 -13.06 15.55
CA ALA A 119 -15.55 -13.67 16.86
C ALA A 119 -15.06 -15.13 16.72
N GLU A 120 -15.69 -15.90 15.83
CA GLU A 120 -15.28 -17.25 15.48
C GLU A 120 -13.91 -17.27 14.81
N ALA A 121 -13.66 -16.36 13.87
CA ALA A 121 -12.38 -16.22 13.20
C ALA A 121 -11.23 -15.86 14.18
N LEU A 122 -11.50 -15.00 15.17
CA LEU A 122 -10.51 -14.63 16.21
C LEU A 122 -10.05 -15.84 17.04
N GLN A 123 -10.86 -16.89 17.19
CA GLN A 123 -10.43 -18.12 17.88
C GLN A 123 -9.20 -18.79 17.25
N LEU A 124 -8.93 -18.50 15.97
CA LEU A 124 -7.75 -19.02 15.27
C LEU A 124 -6.43 -18.53 15.88
N ILE A 125 -6.43 -17.47 16.69
CA ILE A 125 -5.27 -16.92 17.40
C ILE A 125 -4.49 -18.00 18.16
N HIS A 126 -5.20 -18.95 18.79
CA HIS A 126 -4.59 -20.08 19.50
C HIS A 126 -3.61 -20.90 18.66
N LYS A 127 -3.75 -20.90 17.33
CA LYS A 127 -2.90 -21.67 16.41
C LYS A 127 -1.53 -21.02 16.18
N ARG A 128 -1.36 -19.72 16.43
CA ARG A 128 -0.14 -18.97 16.05
C ARG A 128 0.52 -18.20 17.19
N ILE A 129 -0.27 -17.76 18.17
CA ILE A 129 0.22 -17.04 19.34
C ILE A 129 0.55 -18.03 20.45
N LYS A 130 1.82 -18.05 20.83
CA LYS A 130 2.38 -18.92 21.87
C LYS A 130 2.32 -18.22 23.22
N THR A 131 2.45 -18.99 24.29
CA THR A 131 2.54 -18.46 25.67
C THR A 131 3.79 -17.62 25.92
N ALA A 132 4.82 -17.74 25.06
CA ALA A 132 6.04 -16.94 25.13
C ALA A 132 5.94 -15.63 24.32
N ASP A 133 4.91 -15.49 23.48
CA ASP A 133 4.60 -14.19 22.89
C ASP A 133 3.92 -13.37 24.01
N ASP A 134 4.41 -12.15 24.28
CA ASP A 134 3.84 -11.23 25.29
C ASP A 134 2.43 -10.76 24.86
N PHE A 135 1.46 -11.65 24.99
CA PHE A 135 0.07 -11.40 24.63
C PHE A 135 -0.86 -12.17 25.57
N ALA A 136 -1.72 -11.46 26.30
CA ALA A 136 -2.76 -12.00 27.18
C ALA A 136 -3.92 -12.62 26.38
N ARG A 137 -3.60 -13.64 25.59
CA ARG A 137 -4.45 -14.25 24.57
C ARG A 137 -5.82 -14.65 25.10
N ASP A 138 -5.86 -15.30 26.26
CA ASP A 138 -7.11 -15.88 26.78
C ASP A 138 -8.05 -14.76 27.28
N GLU A 139 -7.50 -13.71 27.90
CA GLU A 139 -8.24 -12.50 28.31
C GLU A 139 -8.74 -11.72 27.09
N PHE A 140 -7.89 -11.57 26.07
CA PHE A 140 -8.24 -10.96 24.79
C PHE A 140 -9.43 -11.69 24.15
N LEU A 141 -9.35 -13.01 23.99
CA LEU A 141 -10.40 -13.79 23.35
C LEU A 141 -11.69 -13.79 24.16
N GLN A 142 -11.60 -13.84 25.49
CA GLN A 142 -12.78 -13.72 26.35
C GLN A 142 -13.47 -12.37 26.14
N HIS A 143 -12.71 -11.27 26.17
CA HIS A 143 -13.23 -9.92 25.96
C HIS A 143 -13.89 -9.77 24.59
N THR A 144 -13.17 -10.10 23.50
CA THR A 144 -13.68 -9.89 22.14
C THR A 144 -14.84 -10.83 21.82
N THR A 145 -14.82 -12.06 22.30
CA THR A 145 -15.93 -13.01 22.05
C THR A 145 -17.20 -12.57 22.76
N ALA A 146 -17.10 -12.14 24.02
CA ALA A 146 -18.26 -11.62 24.76
C ALA A 146 -18.86 -10.41 24.03
N LEU A 147 -18.03 -9.43 23.67
CA LEU A 147 -18.44 -8.23 22.94
C LEU A 147 -19.14 -8.57 21.62
N LEU A 148 -18.47 -9.34 20.76
CA LEU A 148 -18.93 -9.61 19.40
C LEU A 148 -20.13 -10.57 19.35
N SER A 149 -20.28 -11.45 20.34
CA SER A 149 -21.45 -12.33 20.44
C SER A 149 -22.68 -11.58 20.94
N THR A 150 -22.51 -10.57 21.79
CA THR A 150 -23.60 -9.69 22.23
C THR A 150 -24.01 -8.71 21.12
N GLY A 151 -23.04 -8.14 20.40
CA GLY A 151 -23.29 -7.14 19.37
C GLY A 151 -23.85 -5.83 19.93
N LEU A 152 -24.41 -4.99 19.07
CA LEU A 152 -25.11 -3.76 19.45
C LEU A 152 -26.60 -3.83 19.09
N PRO A 153 -27.50 -3.27 19.91
CA PRO A 153 -28.95 -3.33 19.74
C PRO A 153 -29.51 -2.45 18.62
N SER A 154 -28.73 -1.54 18.02
CA SER A 154 -29.26 -0.60 17.01
C SER A 154 -28.20 -0.13 16.01
N THR A 155 -28.66 0.34 14.85
CA THR A 155 -27.80 0.93 13.82
C THR A 155 -27.21 2.25 14.29
N GLU A 156 -27.92 3.02 15.10
CA GLU A 156 -27.44 4.26 15.71
C GLU A 156 -26.23 4.02 16.62
N GLU A 157 -26.23 2.95 17.41
CA GLU A 157 -25.09 2.60 18.26
C GLU A 157 -23.87 2.16 17.44
N TRP A 158 -24.08 1.39 16.37
CA TRP A 158 -23.01 1.07 15.41
C TRP A 158 -22.39 2.33 14.80
N ARG A 159 -23.22 3.27 14.33
CA ARG A 159 -22.73 4.55 13.79
C ARG A 159 -21.98 5.39 14.84
N ALA A 160 -22.43 5.39 16.09
CA ALA A 160 -21.76 6.08 17.19
C ALA A 160 -20.36 5.50 17.45
N VAL A 161 -20.25 4.17 17.48
CA VAL A 161 -18.97 3.45 17.61
C VAL A 161 -18.04 3.77 16.44
N GLU A 162 -18.52 3.77 15.21
CA GLU A 162 -17.71 4.13 14.05
C GLU A 162 -17.20 5.57 14.12
N GLN A 163 -18.03 6.51 14.58
CA GLN A 163 -17.61 7.90 14.73
C GLN A 163 -16.55 8.05 15.84
N GLN A 164 -16.69 7.32 16.95
CA GLN A 164 -15.66 7.28 17.99
C GLN A 164 -14.36 6.66 17.47
N ALA A 165 -14.45 5.55 16.73
CA ALA A 165 -13.29 4.89 16.14
C ALA A 165 -12.54 5.79 15.14
N LYS A 166 -13.23 6.67 14.40
CA LYS A 166 -12.57 7.68 13.55
C LYS A 166 -11.70 8.63 14.37
N THR A 167 -12.21 9.11 15.50
CA THR A 167 -11.44 9.98 16.41
C THR A 167 -10.22 9.26 16.96
N ILE A 168 -10.38 8.00 17.39
CA ILE A 168 -9.26 7.17 17.87
C ILE A 168 -8.22 6.99 16.77
N ARG A 169 -8.62 6.55 15.57
CA ARG A 169 -7.69 6.35 14.43
C ARG A 169 -7.00 7.64 14.02
N GLN A 170 -7.69 8.78 14.07
CA GLN A 170 -7.08 10.08 13.80
C GLN A 170 -6.01 10.41 14.85
N ALA A 171 -6.32 10.25 16.13
CA ALA A 171 -5.34 10.45 17.21
C ALA A 171 -4.13 9.51 17.10
N MET A 172 -4.36 8.24 16.73
CA MET A 172 -3.28 7.29 16.46
C MET A 172 -2.42 7.76 15.28
N ARG A 173 -3.04 8.17 14.17
CA ARG A 173 -2.34 8.70 13.00
C ARG A 173 -1.52 9.95 13.34
N ASP A 174 -2.08 10.86 14.11
CA ASP A 174 -1.40 12.10 14.54
C ASP A 174 -0.24 11.83 15.50
N SER A 175 -0.27 10.70 16.21
CA SER A 175 0.83 10.27 17.10
C SER A 175 1.98 9.58 16.36
N LYS A 176 1.75 9.08 15.13
CA LYS A 176 2.76 8.39 14.32
C LYS A 176 3.74 9.41 13.73
N SER A 177 5.02 9.06 13.75
CA SER A 177 6.03 9.80 13.00
C SER A 177 5.79 9.67 11.49
N PRO A 178 6.31 10.60 10.67
CA PRO A 178 6.24 10.48 9.21
C PRO A 178 6.76 9.14 8.65
N TRP A 179 7.70 8.49 9.34
CA TRP A 179 8.23 7.18 8.93
C TRP A 179 7.26 6.03 9.19
N GLU A 180 6.51 6.09 10.29
CA GLU A 180 5.52 5.06 10.65
C GLU A 180 4.28 5.15 9.76
N LEU A 181 3.97 6.34 9.24
CA LEU A 181 2.85 6.54 8.32
C LEU A 181 3.04 5.90 6.94
N LEU A 182 4.29 5.60 6.54
CA LEU A 182 4.59 5.04 5.23
C LEU A 182 4.26 3.53 5.10
N ASP A 183 4.10 2.82 6.23
CA ASP A 183 3.95 1.36 6.29
C ASP A 183 4.93 0.57 5.38
N VAL A 184 6.20 1.00 5.34
CA VAL A 184 7.21 0.37 4.48
C VAL A 184 7.67 -0.96 5.06
N ASN A 185 7.58 -2.02 4.26
CA ASN A 185 8.23 -3.29 4.57
C ASN A 185 9.74 -3.23 4.28
N TRP A 186 10.52 -2.81 5.28
CA TRP A 186 11.97 -2.62 5.17
C TRP A 186 12.76 -3.88 4.77
N ASP A 187 12.25 -5.09 5.05
CA ASP A 187 12.89 -6.36 4.65
C ASP A 187 12.95 -6.53 3.11
N GLN A 188 12.20 -5.72 2.34
CA GLN A 188 12.23 -5.73 0.88
C GLN A 188 13.29 -4.82 0.25
N PHE A 189 14.03 -4.06 1.06
CA PHE A 189 14.96 -3.03 0.61
C PHE A 189 16.38 -3.27 1.14
N HIS A 190 17.36 -2.60 0.53
CA HIS A 190 18.74 -2.68 0.99
C HIS A 190 18.86 -2.04 2.39
N PRO A 191 19.65 -2.61 3.33
CA PRO A 191 19.78 -2.08 4.69
C PRO A 191 20.24 -0.61 4.73
N ASP A 192 21.12 -0.22 3.79
CA ASP A 192 21.62 1.16 3.72
C ASP A 192 20.65 2.15 3.05
N ALA A 193 19.59 1.65 2.39
CA ALA A 193 18.71 2.49 1.59
C ALA A 193 18.05 3.62 2.41
N ARG A 194 17.66 3.34 3.65
CA ARG A 194 17.04 4.34 4.54
C ARG A 194 18.03 5.44 4.96
N ALA A 195 19.32 5.12 5.08
CA ALA A 195 20.35 6.11 5.38
C ALA A 195 20.68 6.98 4.15
N LEU A 196 20.61 6.39 2.95
CA LEU A 196 20.83 7.09 1.68
C LEU A 196 19.64 7.97 1.28
N LEU A 197 18.42 7.52 1.61
CA LEU A 197 17.14 8.18 1.36
C LEU A 197 16.47 8.46 2.70
N ASP A 198 17.05 9.39 3.46
CA ASP A 198 16.75 9.77 4.84
C ASP A 198 15.56 10.73 5.02
N ASP A 199 14.77 10.95 3.97
CA ASP A 199 13.55 11.75 4.00
C ASP A 199 12.35 10.86 3.62
N PRO A 200 11.26 10.84 4.42
CA PRO A 200 10.03 10.10 4.10
C PRO A 200 9.49 10.33 2.69
N PHE A 201 9.72 11.52 2.13
CA PHE A 201 9.36 11.87 0.76
C PHE A 201 9.82 10.84 -0.29
N PHE A 202 11.00 10.24 -0.13
CA PHE A 202 11.50 9.26 -1.10
C PHE A 202 10.75 7.92 -1.06
N TRP A 203 9.97 7.69 -0.01
CA TRP A 203 9.28 6.44 0.29
C TRP A 203 7.76 6.56 0.21
N GLU A 204 7.24 7.78 0.16
CA GLU A 204 5.81 8.07 0.07
C GLU A 204 5.24 7.59 -1.28
N ALA A 205 4.29 6.66 -1.21
CA ALA A 205 3.67 6.06 -2.39
C ALA A 205 2.44 6.83 -2.89
N THR A 206 1.95 7.79 -2.11
CA THR A 206 0.76 8.61 -2.46
C THR A 206 1.08 10.06 -2.79
N ASP A 207 2.35 10.47 -2.71
CA ASP A 207 2.80 11.79 -3.12
C ASP A 207 3.28 11.71 -4.58
N ASP A 208 2.49 12.21 -5.53
CA ASP A 208 2.81 12.21 -6.96
C ASP A 208 4.18 12.85 -7.29
N PHE A 209 4.70 13.68 -6.37
CA PHE A 209 6.02 14.30 -6.48
C PHE A 209 7.17 13.38 -6.06
N ALA A 210 6.88 12.31 -5.32
CA ALA A 210 7.87 11.32 -4.91
C ALA A 210 8.32 10.49 -6.11
N PRO A 211 9.56 9.94 -6.10
CA PRO A 211 10.08 9.19 -7.24
C PRO A 211 9.24 7.98 -7.68
N HIS A 212 8.38 7.45 -6.79
CA HIS A 212 7.53 6.29 -7.06
C HIS A 212 6.07 6.51 -6.62
N GLY A 213 5.65 7.77 -6.42
CA GLY A 213 4.28 8.06 -5.98
C GLY A 213 3.26 8.17 -7.11
N ASN A 214 3.72 8.44 -8.34
CA ASN A 214 2.88 8.35 -9.55
C ASN A 214 2.84 6.91 -10.11
N ASP A 215 1.83 6.61 -10.91
CA ASP A 215 1.58 5.27 -11.50
C ASP A 215 2.81 4.69 -12.21
N ALA A 216 3.46 5.45 -13.10
CA ALA A 216 4.62 4.97 -13.84
C ALA A 216 5.80 4.62 -12.92
N GLY A 217 6.02 5.41 -11.87
CA GLY A 217 7.05 5.15 -10.86
C GLY A 217 6.72 3.95 -9.97
N ALA A 218 5.46 3.76 -9.60
CA ALA A 218 4.99 2.63 -8.81
C ALA A 218 5.12 1.31 -9.59
N ASP A 219 4.67 1.29 -10.84
CA ASP A 219 4.82 0.13 -11.74
C ASP A 219 6.29 -0.23 -11.94
N LEU A 220 7.12 0.78 -12.20
CA LEU A 220 8.56 0.60 -12.36
C LEU A 220 9.21 -0.02 -11.12
N LEU A 221 8.84 0.43 -9.92
CA LEU A 221 9.38 -0.09 -8.66
C LEU A 221 9.12 -1.60 -8.54
N GLU A 222 7.90 -2.04 -8.80
CA GLU A 222 7.51 -3.45 -8.66
C GLU A 222 8.12 -4.33 -9.76
N ASP A 223 8.10 -3.86 -11.01
CA ASP A 223 8.70 -4.57 -12.14
C ASP A 223 10.23 -4.69 -11.98
N PHE A 224 10.88 -3.60 -11.56
CA PHE A 224 12.32 -3.61 -11.31
C PHE A 224 12.65 -4.53 -10.14
N ARG A 225 11.87 -4.54 -9.06
CA ARG A 225 12.05 -5.48 -7.94
C ARG A 225 12.00 -6.93 -8.40
N SER A 226 11.02 -7.28 -9.22
CA SER A 226 10.86 -8.63 -9.78
C SER A 226 11.98 -8.99 -10.76
N TRP A 227 12.44 -8.04 -11.57
CA TRP A 227 13.58 -8.23 -12.48
C TRP A 227 14.91 -8.37 -11.73
N ASN A 228 15.14 -7.54 -10.71
CA ASN A 228 16.39 -7.42 -9.96
C ASN A 228 16.72 -8.70 -9.19
N LYS A 229 15.70 -9.45 -8.70
CA LYS A 229 15.87 -10.78 -8.07
C LYS A 229 16.70 -11.75 -8.91
N ARG A 230 16.68 -11.63 -10.24
CA ARG A 230 17.40 -12.50 -11.18
C ARG A 230 18.53 -11.79 -11.96
N ASN A 231 18.65 -10.47 -11.80
CA ASN A 231 19.52 -9.63 -12.64
C ASN A 231 20.27 -8.57 -11.81
N SER A 232 20.53 -8.84 -10.54
CA SER A 232 21.18 -7.90 -9.61
C SER A 232 22.54 -7.38 -10.08
N HIS A 233 23.27 -8.16 -10.88
CA HIS A 233 24.57 -7.81 -11.46
C HIS A 233 24.49 -7.08 -12.81
N LYS A 234 23.31 -7.02 -13.44
CA LYS A 234 23.15 -6.37 -14.75
C LYS A 234 22.91 -4.87 -14.60
N SER A 235 23.27 -4.12 -15.63
CA SER A 235 22.97 -2.68 -15.71
C SER A 235 21.45 -2.45 -15.63
N PRO A 236 20.97 -1.56 -14.74
CA PRO A 236 19.57 -1.16 -14.69
C PRO A 236 19.05 -0.54 -16.00
N LEU A 237 19.92 0.01 -16.84
CA LEU A 237 19.52 0.57 -18.14
C LEU A 237 18.99 -0.50 -19.11
N ILE A 238 19.46 -1.74 -19.00
CA ILE A 238 18.90 -2.87 -19.77
C ILE A 238 17.43 -3.09 -19.41
N PHE A 239 17.09 -2.97 -18.13
CA PHE A 239 15.70 -3.04 -17.69
C PHE A 239 14.87 -1.89 -18.24
N LEU A 240 15.38 -0.65 -18.16
CA LEU A 240 14.67 0.53 -18.66
C LEU A 240 14.34 0.42 -20.16
N THR A 241 15.31 0.02 -20.98
CA THR A 241 15.09 -0.17 -22.42
C THR A 241 14.01 -1.21 -22.70
N ARG A 242 13.99 -2.32 -21.94
CA ARG A 242 12.95 -3.34 -22.07
C ARG A 242 11.58 -2.81 -21.65
N LEU A 243 11.51 -2.13 -20.50
CA LEU A 243 10.26 -1.59 -19.95
C LEU A 243 9.61 -0.59 -20.90
N LEU A 244 10.37 0.37 -21.43
CA LEU A 244 9.85 1.35 -22.39
C LEU A 244 9.33 0.69 -23.67
N LYS A 245 9.98 -0.39 -24.12
CA LYS A 245 9.50 -1.18 -25.27
C LYS A 245 8.17 -1.90 -24.94
N GLU A 246 8.04 -2.46 -23.75
CA GLU A 246 6.80 -3.11 -23.28
C GLU A 246 5.65 -2.09 -23.18
N TRP A 247 5.95 -0.87 -22.73
CA TRP A 247 5.02 0.26 -22.70
C TRP A 247 4.80 0.93 -24.08
N GLN A 248 5.49 0.47 -25.12
CA GLN A 248 5.44 1.04 -26.48
C GLN A 248 5.83 2.53 -26.53
N ILE A 249 6.69 2.96 -25.62
CA ILE A 249 7.23 4.32 -25.54
C ILE A 249 8.56 4.39 -26.29
N THR A 250 8.67 5.36 -27.19
CA THR A 250 9.94 5.66 -27.87
C THR A 250 10.85 6.43 -26.93
N PRO A 251 12.08 5.96 -26.64
CA PRO A 251 13.01 6.67 -25.78
C PRO A 251 13.37 8.06 -26.31
N VAL A 252 13.51 9.02 -25.40
CA VAL A 252 14.03 10.35 -25.70
C VAL A 252 15.57 10.35 -25.73
N ASP A 253 16.18 11.42 -26.23
CA ASP A 253 17.59 11.67 -25.94
C ASP A 253 17.73 11.99 -24.44
N TRP A 254 18.30 11.04 -23.70
CA TRP A 254 18.40 11.12 -22.25
C TRP A 254 19.22 12.29 -21.75
N PHE A 255 20.16 12.81 -22.54
CA PHE A 255 21.06 13.88 -22.13
C PHE A 255 20.73 15.24 -22.72
N ASP A 256 19.76 15.30 -23.63
CA ASP A 256 19.23 16.58 -24.09
C ASP A 256 18.39 17.21 -22.98
N THR A 257 18.91 18.28 -22.39
CA THR A 257 18.26 19.08 -21.36
C THR A 257 18.13 20.53 -21.78
N ASP A 258 18.34 20.84 -23.06
CA ASP A 258 18.14 22.20 -23.56
C ASP A 258 16.65 22.58 -23.43
N PRO A 259 16.32 23.77 -22.88
CA PRO A 259 14.92 24.14 -22.69
C PRO A 259 14.10 24.19 -23.99
N ALA A 260 14.69 24.65 -25.10
CA ALA A 260 13.97 24.72 -26.38
C ALA A 260 13.76 23.31 -26.97
N ALA A 261 14.78 22.44 -26.91
CA ALA A 261 14.66 21.06 -27.33
C ALA A 261 13.64 20.27 -26.47
N THR A 262 13.64 20.50 -25.16
CA THR A 262 12.69 19.91 -24.22
C THR A 262 11.24 20.29 -24.57
N ARG A 263 10.98 21.58 -24.79
CA ARG A 263 9.65 22.08 -25.23
C ARG A 263 9.24 21.51 -26.58
N HIS A 264 10.18 21.39 -27.50
CA HIS A 264 9.92 20.82 -28.82
C HIS A 264 9.55 19.33 -28.71
N ALA A 265 10.29 18.56 -27.90
CA ALA A 265 9.99 17.17 -27.62
C ALA A 265 8.62 17.01 -26.97
N TYR A 266 8.27 17.88 -26.02
CA TYR A 266 6.96 17.89 -25.36
C TYR A 266 5.83 18.18 -26.35
N THR A 267 5.99 19.18 -27.22
CA THR A 267 4.99 19.50 -28.26
C THR A 267 4.77 18.35 -29.23
N ARG A 268 5.83 17.59 -29.54
CA ARG A 268 5.77 16.44 -30.44
C ARG A 268 5.07 15.23 -29.81
N ASP A 269 5.44 14.90 -28.57
CA ASP A 269 4.91 13.75 -27.84
C ASP A 269 5.06 13.94 -26.31
N ALA A 270 4.10 14.65 -25.73
CA ALA A 270 4.09 14.95 -24.29
C ALA A 270 4.03 13.68 -23.44
N ILE A 271 3.29 12.66 -23.89
CA ILE A 271 3.13 11.40 -23.14
C ILE A 271 4.48 10.68 -23.09
N ALA A 272 5.13 10.47 -24.24
CA ALA A 272 6.41 9.78 -24.27
C ALA A 272 7.49 10.50 -23.46
N LEU A 273 7.56 11.84 -23.53
CA LEU A 273 8.52 12.62 -22.76
C LEU A 273 8.27 12.52 -21.25
N ASN A 274 7.01 12.67 -20.82
CA ASN A 274 6.65 12.57 -19.40
C ASN A 274 6.95 11.18 -18.84
N VAL A 275 6.54 10.12 -19.54
CA VAL A 275 6.80 8.74 -19.12
C VAL A 275 8.30 8.45 -19.08
N CYS A 276 9.08 8.90 -20.07
CA CYS A 276 10.54 8.75 -20.04
C CYS A 276 11.17 9.45 -18.83
N ASN A 277 10.75 10.68 -18.53
CA ASN A 277 11.26 11.42 -17.38
C ASN A 277 10.91 10.74 -16.05
N GLN A 278 9.65 10.35 -15.86
CA GLN A 278 9.20 9.62 -14.67
C GLN A 278 9.96 8.30 -14.51
N ALA A 279 10.10 7.52 -15.59
CA ALA A 279 10.79 6.24 -15.55
C ALA A 279 12.28 6.39 -15.23
N ALA A 280 12.97 7.40 -15.77
CA ALA A 280 14.38 7.65 -15.46
C ALA A 280 14.60 8.08 -14.00
N ILE A 281 13.72 8.94 -13.47
CA ILE A 281 13.77 9.36 -12.07
C ILE A 281 13.50 8.15 -11.16
N ALA A 282 12.39 7.43 -11.38
CA ALA A 282 12.02 6.25 -10.62
C ALA A 282 13.13 5.18 -10.65
N LEU A 283 13.73 4.92 -11.83
CA LEU A 283 14.83 3.96 -11.96
C LEU A 283 16.02 4.31 -11.07
N ALA A 284 16.43 5.58 -11.03
CA ALA A 284 17.56 5.99 -10.21
C ALA A 284 17.29 5.74 -8.72
N PHE A 285 16.08 6.06 -8.24
CA PHE A 285 15.73 5.87 -6.84
C PHE A 285 15.43 4.42 -6.47
N VAL A 286 14.81 3.60 -7.35
CA VAL A 286 14.62 2.17 -7.04
C VAL A 286 15.95 1.43 -6.96
N VAL A 287 16.92 1.82 -7.78
CA VAL A 287 18.26 1.22 -7.75
C VAL A 287 18.94 1.52 -6.41
N ILE A 288 18.85 2.76 -5.90
CA ILE A 288 19.30 3.10 -4.54
C ILE A 288 18.56 2.26 -3.49
N LYS A 289 17.23 2.19 -3.58
CA LYS A 289 16.37 1.45 -2.64
C LYS A 289 16.69 -0.05 -2.56
N LEU A 290 16.95 -0.70 -3.69
CA LEU A 290 17.14 -2.16 -3.76
C LEU A 290 18.60 -2.61 -3.77
N ARG A 291 19.55 -1.75 -4.15
CA ARG A 291 20.98 -2.10 -4.25
C ARG A 291 21.88 -1.32 -3.30
N GLY A 292 21.39 -0.28 -2.63
CA GLY A 292 22.20 0.54 -1.72
C GLY A 292 23.24 1.42 -2.43
N HIS A 293 23.18 1.53 -3.75
CA HIS A 293 24.03 2.41 -4.56
C HIS A 293 23.31 2.75 -5.87
N CYS A 294 23.78 3.77 -6.60
CA CYS A 294 23.30 4.08 -7.95
C CYS A 294 24.48 4.16 -8.94
N PRO A 295 24.48 3.38 -10.04
CA PRO A 295 25.46 3.56 -11.12
C PRO A 295 25.40 4.99 -11.70
N SER A 296 26.56 5.54 -12.09
CA SER A 296 26.63 6.94 -12.53
C SER A 296 25.87 7.24 -13.81
N ASP A 297 25.80 6.29 -14.74
CA ASP A 297 24.97 6.40 -15.95
C ASP A 297 23.48 6.52 -15.61
N VAL A 298 22.98 5.68 -14.69
CA VAL A 298 21.60 5.73 -14.18
C VAL A 298 21.32 7.04 -13.43
N ALA A 299 22.24 7.47 -12.56
CA ALA A 299 22.10 8.73 -11.83
C ALA A 299 22.04 9.94 -12.78
N ARG A 300 22.86 9.94 -13.83
CA ARG A 300 22.84 10.99 -14.86
C ARG A 300 21.53 11.02 -15.65
N TYR A 301 20.92 9.85 -15.94
CA TYR A 301 19.59 9.80 -16.55
C TYR A 301 18.54 10.47 -15.66
N GLY A 302 18.54 10.15 -14.37
CA GLY A 302 17.63 10.77 -13.39
C GLY A 302 17.82 12.28 -13.26
N VAL A 303 19.06 12.77 -13.18
CA VAL A 303 19.36 14.22 -13.12
C VAL A 303 18.93 14.95 -14.38
N ALA A 304 19.17 14.38 -15.56
CA ALA A 304 18.75 14.98 -16.83
C ALA A 304 17.22 15.00 -16.97
N ALA A 305 16.53 13.95 -16.51
CA ALA A 305 15.07 13.93 -16.44
C ALA A 305 14.51 15.01 -15.52
N LEU A 306 15.09 15.21 -14.33
CA LEU A 306 14.71 16.30 -13.42
C LEU A 306 14.92 17.68 -14.07
N ALA A 307 15.99 17.87 -14.83
CA ALA A 307 16.23 19.13 -15.53
C ALA A 307 15.18 19.42 -16.60
N ARG A 308 14.79 18.43 -17.41
CA ARG A 308 13.69 18.58 -18.40
C ARG A 308 12.37 18.88 -17.72
N VAL A 309 12.08 18.14 -16.66
CA VAL A 309 10.91 18.34 -15.80
C VAL A 309 10.81 19.78 -15.29
N ASP A 310 11.91 20.37 -14.81
CA ASP A 310 11.93 21.76 -14.32
C ASP A 310 11.55 22.76 -15.44
N VAL A 311 11.95 22.48 -16.68
CA VAL A 311 11.56 23.31 -17.85
C VAL A 311 10.05 23.22 -18.10
N LEU A 312 9.48 22.02 -18.11
CA LEU A 312 8.06 21.82 -18.38
C LEU A 312 7.17 22.50 -17.32
N PHE A 313 7.53 22.35 -16.05
CA PHE A 313 6.79 22.97 -14.94
C PHE A 313 6.98 24.49 -14.82
N ALA A 314 8.01 25.05 -15.44
CA ALA A 314 8.17 26.51 -15.50
C ALA A 314 7.17 27.18 -16.45
N ASP A 315 6.71 26.45 -17.48
CA ASP A 315 5.80 26.95 -18.50
C ASP A 315 4.32 26.70 -18.15
N ASP A 316 4.03 25.79 -17.21
CA ASP A 316 2.67 25.46 -16.79
C ASP A 316 2.05 26.55 -15.91
N ALA A 317 0.81 26.94 -16.23
CA ALA A 317 0.01 27.87 -15.44
C ALA A 317 -0.60 27.18 -14.21
N ILE A 318 0.24 26.69 -13.31
CA ILE A 318 -0.16 26.07 -12.04
C ILE A 318 -0.15 27.09 -10.89
N ALA A 319 -0.87 26.77 -9.82
CA ALA A 319 -0.86 27.59 -8.61
C ALA A 319 0.57 27.71 -8.05
N ALA A 320 0.99 28.92 -7.68
CA ALA A 320 2.35 29.21 -7.22
C ALA A 320 2.84 28.30 -6.08
N GLY A 321 1.94 27.90 -5.17
CA GLY A 321 2.26 26.95 -4.10
C GLY A 321 2.64 25.56 -4.60
N LEU A 322 2.00 25.08 -5.67
CA LEU A 322 2.30 23.79 -6.29
C LEU A 322 3.66 23.83 -7.00
N GLN A 323 3.94 24.93 -7.71
CA GLN A 323 5.22 25.16 -8.37
C GLN A 323 6.38 25.21 -7.38
N ALA A 324 6.22 25.93 -6.26
CA ALA A 324 7.22 25.99 -5.20
C ALA A 324 7.48 24.62 -4.55
N ASN A 325 6.41 23.83 -4.33
CA ASN A 325 6.55 22.47 -3.83
C ASN A 325 7.32 21.58 -4.83
N TRP A 326 6.96 21.63 -6.12
CA TRP A 326 7.65 20.89 -7.19
C TRP A 326 9.14 21.18 -7.21
N GLN A 327 9.52 22.46 -7.28
CA GLN A 327 10.91 22.89 -7.34
C GLN A 327 11.70 22.39 -6.13
N ARG A 328 11.11 22.48 -4.92
CA ARG A 328 11.70 21.93 -3.70
C ARG A 328 11.93 20.42 -3.82
N ARG A 329 10.94 19.66 -4.29
CA ARG A 329 11.05 18.20 -4.45
C ARG A 329 12.09 17.80 -5.51
N CYS A 330 12.13 18.49 -6.64
CA CYS A 330 13.14 18.29 -7.68
C CYS A 330 14.55 18.59 -7.16
N GLN A 331 14.71 19.67 -6.40
CA GLN A 331 15.99 20.00 -5.76
C GLN A 331 16.41 18.93 -4.74
N GLN A 332 15.48 18.44 -3.90
CA GLN A 332 15.74 17.34 -2.96
C GLN A 332 16.19 16.07 -3.69
N MET A 333 15.50 15.69 -4.77
CA MET A 333 15.88 14.53 -5.58
C MET A 333 17.26 14.70 -6.23
N ARG A 334 17.52 15.86 -6.84
CA ARG A 334 18.79 16.17 -7.49
C ARG A 334 19.96 16.09 -6.51
N ALA A 335 19.82 16.67 -5.31
CA ALA A 335 20.83 16.63 -4.27
C ALA A 335 21.18 15.18 -3.84
N ARG A 336 20.22 14.25 -3.90
CA ARG A 336 20.47 12.83 -3.62
C ARG A 336 21.12 12.08 -4.77
N LEU A 337 20.89 12.47 -6.03
CA LEU A 337 21.49 11.81 -7.19
C LEU A 337 22.88 12.34 -7.57
N GLU A 338 23.15 13.62 -7.33
CA GLU A 338 24.41 14.28 -7.74
C GLU A 338 25.69 13.55 -7.27
N PRO A 339 25.80 13.05 -6.02
CA PRO A 339 26.98 12.31 -5.57
C PRO A 339 27.30 11.08 -6.42
N PHE A 340 26.26 10.42 -6.97
CA PHE A 340 26.41 9.22 -7.79
C PHE A 340 26.79 9.53 -9.24
N THR A 341 26.70 10.79 -9.70
CA THR A 341 27.04 11.13 -11.09
C THR A 341 28.54 11.12 -11.38
N ARG A 342 29.38 11.14 -10.32
CA ARG A 342 30.84 11.26 -10.41
C ARG A 342 31.59 9.98 -10.04
N SER A 343 30.90 8.97 -9.52
CA SER A 343 31.43 7.66 -9.15
C SER A 343 31.52 6.71 -10.35
#